data_AF-A0A2M7Y752-F1
#
_entry.id   AF-A0A2M7Y752-F1
#
_cell.length_a   1.000
_cell.length_b   1.000
_cell.length_c   1.000
_cell.angle_alpha   90.00
_cell.angle_beta   90.00
_cell.angle_gamma   90.00
#
_symmetry.space_group_name_H-M   'P 1'
#
loop_
_entity.id
_entity.type
_entity.pdbx_description
1 polymer ?
#
loop_
_entity_poly.entity_id
_entity_poly.type
_entity_poly.pdbx_seq_one_letter_code
_entity_poly.pdbx_strand_id
1 'polypeptide(L)'
;MSTGEYDVLYDTTTSFGFISSWSSTGPTQREFTWNFSDTVNVASDGISVSTDFTLPSFTLTPAAGYRLFGDLGGFIGNLVYTEVGGGTTDAGIAGEVSIDGGPGSTVSFLLTRTSTGPFTGYYSDARTAPSGDFSSLSFGSGTLTLTADASTSQFAAIAAQPQNELRVSFNVAAVPEPATWLMFLSGVGVLGLIAYRRL
;
A
#
# COMPACT_ATOMS: atom_id res chain seq x y z
N MET A 1 7.15 8.69 -9.54
CA MET A 1 7.88 9.69 -8.73
C MET A 1 9.07 9.00 -8.09
N SER A 2 10.25 9.62 -8.10
CA SER A 2 11.50 9.04 -7.57
C SER A 2 11.87 9.65 -6.22
N THR A 3 12.20 8.81 -5.24
CA THR A 3 12.64 9.24 -3.90
C THR A 3 14.15 9.15 -3.70
N GLY A 4 14.88 8.60 -4.68
CA GLY A 4 16.31 8.30 -4.60
C GLY A 4 16.63 6.87 -4.15
N GLU A 5 15.73 6.23 -3.39
CA GLU A 5 15.87 4.83 -2.95
C GLU A 5 14.94 3.88 -3.73
N TYR A 6 13.79 4.41 -4.17
CA TYR A 6 12.78 3.68 -4.92
C TYR A 6 11.95 4.64 -5.78
N ASP A 7 11.22 4.06 -6.72
CA ASP A 7 10.29 4.72 -7.62
C ASP A 7 8.90 4.14 -7.43
N VAL A 8 7.88 4.99 -7.40
CA VAL A 8 6.47 4.58 -7.49
C VAL A 8 5.85 5.23 -8.71
N LEU A 9 5.44 4.42 -9.67
CA LEU A 9 4.56 4.82 -10.76
C LEU A 9 3.13 4.52 -10.33
N TYR A 10 2.22 5.49 -10.43
CA TYR A 10 0.84 5.29 -9.99
C TYR A 10 -0.14 6.08 -10.86
N ASP A 11 -1.39 5.61 -10.88
CA ASP A 11 -2.48 6.27 -11.59
C ASP A 11 -3.00 7.48 -10.79
N THR A 12 -3.03 8.63 -11.46
CA THR A 12 -3.47 9.92 -10.90
C THR A 12 -4.89 10.30 -11.32
N THR A 13 -5.53 9.48 -12.16
CA THR A 13 -6.86 9.77 -12.73
C THR A 13 -8.01 9.28 -11.87
N THR A 14 -7.72 8.48 -10.85
CA THR A 14 -8.73 8.02 -9.88
C THR A 14 -9.19 9.14 -8.96
N SER A 15 -10.32 8.96 -8.27
CA SER A 15 -10.82 9.90 -7.25
C SER A 15 -9.85 10.11 -6.08
N PHE A 16 -8.86 9.24 -5.91
CA PHE A 16 -7.83 9.35 -4.87
C PHE A 16 -6.66 10.26 -5.27
N GLY A 17 -6.51 10.59 -6.56
CA GLY A 17 -5.54 11.54 -7.06
C GLY A 17 -4.08 11.17 -6.74
N PHE A 18 -3.36 12.10 -6.10
CA PHE A 18 -1.94 11.97 -5.78
C PHE A 18 -1.70 11.31 -4.42
N ILE A 19 -0.53 10.67 -4.27
CA ILE A 19 -0.04 10.24 -2.95
C ILE A 19 0.01 11.45 -2.01
N SER A 20 -0.69 11.35 -0.87
CA SER A 20 -0.87 12.42 0.11
C SER A 20 0.33 12.58 1.03
N SER A 21 1.06 11.50 1.31
CA SER A 21 2.25 11.55 2.16
C SER A 21 3.24 10.42 1.89
N TRP A 22 4.49 10.69 2.25
CA TRP A 22 5.62 9.77 2.22
C TRP A 22 6.26 9.78 3.60
N SER A 23 6.54 8.61 4.17
CA SER A 23 7.10 8.51 5.52
C SER A 23 8.23 7.49 5.60
N SER A 24 9.05 7.64 6.64
CA SER A 24 10.07 6.69 7.04
C SER A 24 9.90 6.41 8.53
N THR A 25 9.54 5.18 8.86
CA THR A 25 9.26 4.73 10.23
C THR A 25 10.42 3.98 10.87
N GLY A 26 11.49 3.72 10.10
CA GLY A 26 12.70 3.06 10.55
C GLY A 26 13.86 3.24 9.57
N PRO A 27 15.02 2.61 9.82
CA PRO A 27 16.20 2.76 8.96
C PRO A 27 15.94 2.28 7.52
N THR A 28 15.19 1.20 7.36
CA THR A 28 14.86 0.60 6.06
C THR A 28 13.38 0.66 5.71
N GLN A 29 12.52 1.00 6.67
CA GLN A 29 11.07 0.98 6.47
C GLN A 29 10.59 2.29 5.85
N ARG A 30 9.79 2.18 4.80
CA ARG A 30 9.21 3.29 4.04
C ARG A 30 7.72 3.06 3.87
N GLU A 31 6.97 4.15 3.80
CA GLU A 31 5.54 4.10 3.54
C GLU A 31 5.11 5.23 2.62
N PHE A 32 4.06 4.97 1.86
CA PHE A 32 3.30 6.00 1.14
C PHE A 32 1.81 5.81 1.34
N THR A 33 1.09 6.92 1.33
CA THR A 33 -0.33 6.96 1.68
C THR A 33 -1.12 7.76 0.65
N TRP A 34 -2.33 7.31 0.34
CA TRP A 34 -3.39 8.11 -0.27
C TRP A 34 -4.46 8.43 0.77
N ASN A 35 -4.89 9.69 0.82
CA ASN A 35 -6.10 10.06 1.54
C ASN A 35 -7.29 9.90 0.62
N PHE A 36 -8.44 9.53 1.18
CA PHE A 36 -9.63 9.36 0.36
C PHE A 36 -10.20 10.74 0.01
N SER A 37 -10.73 10.86 -1.20
CA SER A 37 -11.53 12.03 -1.57
C SER A 37 -12.83 12.06 -0.77
N ASP A 38 -13.34 13.28 -0.58
CA ASP A 38 -14.68 13.58 -0.08
C ASP A 38 -15.81 12.90 -0.87
N THR A 39 -15.56 12.46 -2.10
CA THR A 39 -16.52 11.71 -2.91
C THR A 39 -16.62 10.23 -2.55
N VAL A 40 -15.70 9.69 -1.74
CA VAL A 40 -15.70 8.26 -1.35
C VAL A 40 -16.63 8.07 -0.15
N ASN A 41 -17.93 7.99 -0.42
CA ASN A 41 -18.97 7.83 0.58
C ASN A 41 -20.17 7.04 0.04
N VAL A 42 -20.96 6.46 0.94
CA VAL A 42 -22.25 5.86 0.60
C VAL A 42 -23.24 6.20 1.72
N ALA A 43 -24.49 6.47 1.35
CA ALA A 43 -25.57 6.69 2.30
C ALA A 43 -26.86 6.09 1.78
N SER A 44 -27.71 5.68 2.71
CA SER A 44 -29.01 5.08 2.47
C SER A 44 -30.01 5.59 3.50
N ASP A 45 -31.20 5.97 3.02
CA ASP A 45 -32.34 6.47 3.78
C ASP A 45 -33.65 5.72 3.45
N GLY A 46 -33.55 4.45 3.03
CA GLY A 46 -34.72 3.62 2.74
C GLY A 46 -34.55 2.55 1.65
N ILE A 47 -33.36 2.42 1.06
CA ILE A 47 -33.04 1.42 0.03
C ILE A 47 -31.63 0.86 0.22
N SER A 48 -31.34 -0.36 -0.22
CA SER A 48 -29.94 -0.83 -0.21
C SER A 48 -29.15 -0.14 -1.33
N VAL A 49 -28.02 0.45 -1.00
CA VAL A 49 -27.11 1.15 -1.93
C VAL A 49 -25.73 0.55 -1.81
N SER A 50 -25.14 0.22 -2.95
CA SER A 50 -23.75 -0.25 -3.06
C SER A 50 -23.03 0.56 -4.12
N THR A 51 -21.85 1.07 -3.79
CA THR A 51 -21.04 1.91 -4.66
C THR A 51 -19.60 1.42 -4.68
N ASP A 52 -19.07 1.29 -5.89
CA ASP A 52 -17.68 0.90 -6.14
C ASP A 52 -16.82 2.13 -6.43
N PHE A 53 -15.65 2.18 -5.78
CA PHE A 53 -14.63 3.20 -5.97
C PHE A 53 -13.34 2.56 -6.47
N THR A 54 -12.84 3.01 -7.62
CA THR A 54 -11.57 2.53 -8.15
C THR A 54 -10.40 3.04 -7.30
N LEU A 55 -9.62 2.11 -6.76
CA LEU A 55 -8.41 2.41 -6.01
C LEU A 55 -7.24 2.73 -6.96
N PRO A 56 -6.27 3.56 -6.54
CA PRO A 56 -5.12 3.88 -7.36
C PRO A 56 -4.28 2.63 -7.63
N SER A 57 -4.03 2.33 -8.91
CA SER A 57 -3.03 1.34 -9.27
C SER A 57 -1.63 1.91 -9.09
N PHE A 58 -0.68 1.07 -8.68
CA PHE A 58 0.73 1.48 -8.56
C PHE A 58 1.70 0.37 -8.93
N THR A 59 2.93 0.76 -9.22
CA THR A 59 4.09 -0.11 -9.38
C THR A 59 5.26 0.53 -8.62
N LEU A 60 5.77 -0.20 -7.64
CA LEU A 60 6.93 0.12 -6.82
C LEU A 60 8.15 -0.65 -7.36
N THR A 61 9.26 0.05 -7.56
CA THR A 61 10.54 -0.52 -8.00
C THR A 61 11.69 0.10 -7.20
N PRO A 62 12.74 -0.65 -6.83
CA PRO A 62 13.92 -0.06 -6.21
C PRO A 62 14.69 0.79 -7.22
N ALA A 63 15.35 1.84 -6.72
CA ALA A 63 16.32 2.59 -7.51
C ALA A 63 17.59 1.75 -7.72
N ALA A 64 18.42 2.14 -8.68
CA ALA A 64 19.70 1.48 -8.93
C ALA A 64 20.58 1.50 -7.67
N GLY A 65 21.13 0.33 -7.30
CA GLY A 65 21.93 0.17 -6.07
C GLY A 65 21.09 -0.06 -4.81
N TYR A 66 19.77 -0.18 -4.92
CA TYR A 66 18.87 -0.53 -3.82
C TYR A 66 18.15 -1.86 -4.08
N ARG A 67 17.65 -2.46 -3.01
CA ARG A 67 16.79 -3.65 -3.04
C ARG A 67 15.55 -3.44 -2.18
N LEU A 68 14.44 -4.02 -2.60
CA LEU A 68 13.25 -4.15 -1.77
C LEU A 68 13.30 -5.52 -1.08
N PHE A 69 12.89 -5.57 0.18
CA PHE A 69 12.98 -6.81 0.95
C PHE A 69 11.97 -6.89 2.11
N GLY A 70 11.88 -8.08 2.70
CA GLY A 70 11.13 -8.32 3.92
C GLY A 70 9.63 -8.45 3.68
N ASP A 71 8.86 -7.93 4.62
CA ASP A 71 7.39 -7.98 4.59
C ASP A 71 6.83 -6.75 3.88
N LEU A 72 5.79 -6.98 3.09
CA LEU A 72 4.93 -5.94 2.53
C LEU A 72 3.74 -5.71 3.44
N GLY A 73 3.47 -4.46 3.79
CA GLY A 73 2.31 -4.05 4.56
C GLY A 73 1.32 -3.27 3.71
N GLY A 74 0.04 -3.55 3.92
CA GLY A 74 -1.08 -2.78 3.40
C GLY A 74 -2.01 -2.40 4.54
N PHE A 75 -2.49 -1.16 4.53
CA PHE A 75 -3.52 -0.69 5.43
C PHE A 75 -4.58 0.06 4.62
N ILE A 76 -5.83 -0.18 4.95
CA ILE A 76 -6.95 0.62 4.48
C ILE A 76 -7.88 0.85 5.66
N GLY A 77 -8.35 2.07 5.87
CA GLY A 77 -9.26 2.27 6.99
C GLY A 77 -9.59 3.70 7.33
N ASN A 78 -10.01 3.84 8.60
CA ASN A 78 -10.63 5.02 9.19
C ASN A 78 -12.01 5.35 8.59
N LEU A 79 -12.64 4.41 7.87
CA LEU A 79 -13.93 4.61 7.20
C LEU A 79 -15.05 4.65 8.23
N VAL A 80 -15.43 5.86 8.64
CA VAL A 80 -16.45 6.07 9.68
C VAL A 80 -17.82 5.70 9.14
N TYR A 81 -18.53 4.85 9.89
CA TYR A 81 -19.93 4.52 9.60
C TYR A 81 -20.89 5.11 10.62
N THR A 82 -22.14 5.29 10.18
CA THR A 82 -23.29 5.64 11.00
C THR A 82 -24.47 4.74 10.62
N GLU A 83 -25.09 4.10 11.61
CA GLU A 83 -26.17 3.12 11.45
C GLU A 83 -27.28 3.43 12.45
N VAL A 84 -28.45 3.86 11.97
CA VAL A 84 -29.57 4.29 12.81
C VAL A 84 -30.82 3.47 12.52
N GLY A 85 -31.51 3.07 13.59
CA GLY A 85 -32.80 2.38 13.47
C GLY A 85 -32.71 0.99 12.83
N GLY A 86 -31.57 0.31 12.96
CA GLY A 86 -31.33 -1.03 12.42
C GLY A 86 -30.62 -1.09 11.07
N GLY A 87 -30.23 0.07 10.51
CA GLY A 87 -29.48 0.12 9.25
C GLY A 87 -28.13 -0.56 9.38
N THR A 88 -27.60 -1.08 8.28
CA THR A 88 -26.30 -1.76 8.26
C THR A 88 -25.40 -1.20 7.17
N THR A 89 -24.10 -1.28 7.41
CA THR A 89 -23.06 -0.88 6.47
C THR A 89 -22.06 -2.01 6.30
N ASP A 90 -21.37 -2.03 5.16
CA ASP A 90 -20.27 -2.95 4.90
C ASP A 90 -19.23 -2.28 3.98
N ALA A 91 -17.99 -2.71 4.10
CA ALA A 91 -16.89 -2.22 3.28
C ALA A 91 -15.99 -3.38 2.88
N GLY A 92 -15.78 -3.53 1.57
CA GLY A 92 -14.93 -4.58 0.99
C GLY A 92 -13.88 -4.00 0.06
N ILE A 93 -12.73 -4.67 -0.02
CA ILE A 93 -11.68 -4.34 -0.97
C ILE A 93 -11.42 -5.54 -1.86
N ALA A 94 -11.22 -5.27 -3.15
CA ALA A 94 -10.76 -6.23 -4.13
C ALA A 94 -9.63 -5.63 -4.98
N GLY A 95 -8.78 -6.46 -5.58
CA GLY A 95 -7.74 -6.05 -6.51
C GLY A 95 -6.78 -7.18 -6.85
N GLU A 96 -5.72 -6.87 -7.58
CA GLU A 96 -4.68 -7.82 -7.95
C GLU A 96 -3.31 -7.30 -7.54
N VAL A 97 -2.50 -8.19 -6.95
CA VAL A 97 -1.12 -7.90 -6.56
C VAL A 97 -0.18 -8.79 -7.38
N SER A 98 0.87 -8.22 -7.94
CA SER A 98 1.95 -8.98 -8.60
C SER A 98 3.31 -8.55 -8.07
N ILE A 99 4.18 -9.54 -7.85
CA ILE A 99 5.58 -9.37 -7.45
C ILE A 99 6.46 -9.83 -8.60
N ASP A 100 7.50 -9.06 -8.92
CA ASP A 100 8.51 -9.39 -9.93
C ASP A 100 7.94 -9.68 -11.33
N GLY A 101 6.84 -9.00 -11.69
CA GLY A 101 6.15 -9.21 -12.97
C GLY A 101 5.51 -10.60 -13.11
N GLY A 102 5.41 -11.36 -12.00
CA GLY A 102 4.72 -12.64 -11.96
C GLY A 102 3.20 -12.50 -12.19
N PRO A 103 2.47 -13.63 -12.23
CA PRO A 103 1.01 -13.60 -12.36
C PRO A 103 0.37 -12.84 -11.19
N GLY A 104 -0.65 -12.03 -11.49
CA GLY A 104 -1.44 -11.32 -10.49
C GLY A 104 -2.16 -12.31 -9.56
N SER A 105 -2.03 -12.08 -8.26
CA SER A 105 -2.78 -12.77 -7.21
C SER A 105 -3.95 -11.90 -6.78
N THR A 106 -5.17 -12.43 -6.89
CA THR A 106 -6.36 -11.70 -6.46
C THR A 106 -6.39 -11.56 -4.95
N VAL A 107 -6.68 -10.35 -4.51
CA VAL A 107 -6.97 -9.99 -3.12
C VAL A 107 -8.44 -9.59 -3.06
N SER A 108 -9.22 -10.19 -2.16
CA SER A 108 -10.62 -9.82 -1.95
C SER A 108 -11.04 -10.14 -0.52
N PHE A 109 -11.44 -9.14 0.25
CA PHE A 109 -11.89 -9.34 1.63
C PHE A 109 -12.77 -8.18 2.14
N LEU A 110 -13.54 -8.46 3.19
CA LEU A 110 -14.27 -7.44 3.94
C LEU A 110 -13.37 -6.80 4.99
N LEU A 111 -13.53 -5.49 5.18
CA LEU A 111 -12.81 -4.75 6.21
C LEU A 111 -13.36 -5.08 7.60
N THR A 112 -12.50 -5.00 8.61
CA THR A 112 -12.92 -5.27 9.98
C THR A 112 -13.72 -4.09 10.53
N ARG A 113 -14.95 -4.36 10.97
CA ARG A 113 -15.83 -3.39 11.65
C ARG A 113 -15.45 -3.25 13.11
N THR A 114 -15.18 -2.03 13.55
CA THR A 114 -15.01 -1.67 14.97
C THR A 114 -16.13 -0.72 15.38
N SER A 115 -16.85 -1.03 16.47
CA SER A 115 -17.88 -0.13 17.03
C SER A 115 -17.27 0.76 18.10
N THR A 116 -17.54 2.07 18.02
CA THR A 116 -17.11 3.08 19.02
C THR A 116 -18.30 3.72 19.74
N GLY A 117 -19.52 3.43 19.30
CA GLY A 117 -20.76 3.87 19.93
C GLY A 117 -21.96 3.04 19.44
N PRO A 118 -23.17 3.32 19.95
CA PRO A 118 -24.36 2.51 19.66
C PRO A 118 -24.76 2.52 18.17
N PHE A 119 -24.36 3.56 17.43
CA PHE A 119 -24.74 3.80 16.04
C PHE A 119 -23.55 4.13 15.15
N THR A 120 -22.32 4.03 15.66
CA THR A 120 -21.14 4.50 14.92
C THR A 120 -19.90 3.68 15.25
N GLY A 121 -18.94 3.76 14.35
CA GLY A 121 -17.67 3.07 14.41
C GLY A 121 -16.89 3.32 13.13
N TYR A 122 -15.93 2.44 12.85
CA TYR A 122 -15.14 2.52 11.63
C TYR A 122 -14.82 1.15 11.05
N TYR A 123 -14.55 1.11 9.74
CA TYR A 123 -13.95 -0.03 9.06
C TYR A 123 -12.45 0.22 8.85
N SER A 124 -11.66 -0.81 9.09
CA SER A 124 -10.23 -0.83 8.78
C SER A 124 -9.70 -2.25 8.67
N ASP A 125 -8.63 -2.45 7.93
CA ASP A 125 -7.85 -3.69 7.96
C ASP A 125 -6.37 -3.37 7.70
N ALA A 126 -5.49 -4.16 8.31
CA ALA A 126 -4.05 -4.11 8.13
C ALA A 126 -3.56 -5.52 7.83
N ARG A 127 -2.85 -5.69 6.72
CA ARG A 127 -2.33 -6.99 6.28
C ARG A 127 -0.84 -6.89 6.03
N THR A 128 -0.14 -7.96 6.36
CA THR A 128 1.26 -8.15 6.00
C THR A 128 1.42 -9.42 5.19
N ALA A 129 2.28 -9.37 4.18
CA ALA A 129 2.63 -10.53 3.36
C ALA A 129 4.16 -10.66 3.35
N PRO A 130 4.71 -11.83 3.75
CA PRO A 130 6.14 -12.07 3.62
C PRO A 130 6.47 -12.20 2.13
N SER A 131 7.31 -11.31 1.62
CA SER A 131 7.72 -11.30 0.21
C SER A 131 9.17 -11.74 -0.02
N GLY A 132 10.01 -11.73 1.02
CA GLY A 132 11.44 -11.94 0.85
C GLY A 132 12.08 -10.77 0.09
N ASP A 133 13.07 -11.04 -0.75
CA ASP A 133 13.68 -10.04 -1.63
C ASP A 133 12.89 -9.95 -2.95
N PHE A 134 12.60 -8.75 -3.42
CA PHE A 134 11.89 -8.51 -4.67
C PHE A 134 12.38 -7.25 -5.39
N SER A 135 12.11 -7.18 -6.68
CA SER A 135 12.52 -6.13 -7.62
C SER A 135 11.34 -5.30 -8.14
N SER A 136 10.11 -5.77 -8.01
CA SER A 136 8.92 -4.95 -8.24
C SER A 136 7.72 -5.44 -7.45
N LEU A 137 6.86 -4.51 -7.06
CA LEU A 137 5.53 -4.76 -6.53
C LEU A 137 4.54 -3.94 -7.34
N SER A 138 3.47 -4.57 -7.82
CA SER A 138 2.38 -3.88 -8.49
C SER A 138 1.04 -4.21 -7.85
N PHE A 139 0.16 -3.21 -7.80
CA PHE A 139 -1.23 -3.33 -7.42
C PHE A 139 -2.09 -2.73 -8.53
N GLY A 140 -3.09 -3.47 -8.98
CA GLY A 140 -3.97 -3.06 -10.09
C GLY A 140 -5.40 -3.55 -9.89
N SER A 141 -6.30 -3.04 -10.73
CA SER A 141 -7.73 -3.40 -10.72
C SER A 141 -8.39 -3.27 -9.35
N GLY A 142 -7.87 -2.37 -8.51
CA GLY A 142 -8.31 -2.19 -7.14
C GLY A 142 -9.69 -1.55 -7.07
N THR A 143 -10.58 -2.11 -6.26
CA THR A 143 -11.93 -1.60 -6.02
C THR A 143 -12.21 -1.61 -4.52
N LEU A 144 -12.73 -0.50 -4.01
CA LEU A 144 -13.35 -0.39 -2.70
C LEU A 144 -14.86 -0.37 -2.90
N THR A 145 -15.55 -1.37 -2.39
CA THR A 145 -17.01 -1.44 -2.41
C THR A 145 -17.53 -0.99 -1.05
N LEU A 146 -18.36 0.05 -1.03
CA LEU A 146 -19.06 0.51 0.16
C LEU A 146 -20.55 0.21 0.01
N THR A 147 -21.14 -0.41 1.02
CA THR A 147 -22.57 -0.74 1.04
C THR A 147 -23.23 -0.10 2.25
N ALA A 148 -24.41 0.47 2.04
CA ALA A 148 -25.30 0.96 3.08
C ALA A 148 -26.72 0.44 2.83
N ASP A 149 -27.29 -0.24 3.80
CA ASP A 149 -28.63 -0.79 3.75
C ASP A 149 -29.49 -0.21 4.87
N ALA A 150 -30.44 0.64 4.47
CA ALA A 150 -31.54 1.09 5.31
C ALA A 150 -32.91 0.71 4.73
N SER A 151 -32.99 -0.35 3.93
CA SER A 151 -34.24 -0.79 3.25
C SER A 151 -35.41 -1.07 4.20
N THR A 152 -35.11 -1.42 5.45
CA THR A 152 -36.10 -1.65 6.53
C THR A 152 -35.83 -0.76 7.75
N SER A 153 -35.01 0.28 7.60
CA SER A 153 -34.44 1.05 8.70
C SER A 153 -34.45 2.55 8.40
N GLN A 154 -33.90 3.36 9.31
CA GLN A 154 -33.93 4.81 9.16
C GLN A 154 -32.76 5.33 8.32
N PHE A 155 -31.55 4.91 8.64
CA PHE A 155 -30.36 5.46 7.99
C PHE A 155 -29.14 4.55 8.14
N ALA A 156 -28.33 4.46 7.09
CA ALA A 156 -27.02 3.83 7.11
C ALA A 156 -26.08 4.64 6.21
N ALA A 157 -24.85 4.89 6.64
CA ALA A 157 -23.87 5.58 5.81
C ALA A 157 -22.43 5.26 6.20
N ILE A 158 -21.54 5.31 5.21
CA ILE A 158 -20.09 5.41 5.39
C ILE A 158 -19.69 6.76 4.83
N ALA A 159 -19.19 7.65 5.70
CA ALA A 159 -18.87 9.01 5.33
C ALA A 159 -17.41 9.13 4.87
N ALA A 160 -17.18 10.00 3.88
CA ALA A 160 -15.84 10.43 3.57
C ALA A 160 -15.30 11.28 4.73
N GLN A 161 -14.09 10.98 5.20
CA GLN A 161 -13.40 11.74 6.23
C GLN A 161 -11.96 12.02 5.79
N PRO A 162 -11.36 13.15 6.21
CA PRO A 162 -9.96 13.45 5.91
C PRO A 162 -8.96 12.39 6.40
N GLN A 163 -9.34 11.60 7.41
CA GLN A 163 -8.51 10.52 7.98
C GLN A 163 -8.62 9.20 7.20
N ASN A 164 -9.58 9.05 6.29
CA ASN A 164 -9.72 7.85 5.48
C ASN A 164 -8.46 7.68 4.61
N GLU A 165 -7.81 6.53 4.70
CA GLU A 165 -6.51 6.34 4.07
C GLU A 165 -6.30 4.93 3.53
N LEU A 166 -5.49 4.85 2.46
CA LEU A 166 -4.87 3.65 1.92
C LEU A 166 -3.36 3.84 2.04
N ARG A 167 -2.68 2.96 2.77
CA ARG A 167 -1.25 3.04 3.03
C ARG A 167 -0.57 1.74 2.62
N VAL A 168 0.61 1.88 2.02
CA VAL A 168 1.51 0.77 1.68
C VAL A 168 2.81 0.97 2.43
N SER A 169 3.31 -0.08 3.07
CA SER A 169 4.59 -0.08 3.78
C SER A 169 5.49 -1.22 3.28
N PHE A 170 6.80 -0.96 3.23
CA PHE A 170 7.79 -1.89 2.70
C PHE A 170 9.17 -1.58 3.26
N ASN A 171 10.14 -2.47 3.02
CA ASN A 171 11.55 -2.19 3.32
C ASN A 171 12.37 -1.99 2.05
N VAL A 172 13.29 -1.03 2.12
CA VAL A 172 14.29 -0.73 1.10
C VAL A 172 15.65 -0.52 1.76
N ALA A 173 16.71 -1.02 1.14
CA ALA A 173 18.08 -0.81 1.59
C ALA A 173 19.04 -0.77 0.41
N ALA A 174 20.14 -0.04 0.57
CA ALA A 174 21.23 -0.10 -0.38
C ALA A 174 21.78 -1.53 -0.47
N VAL A 175 22.00 -2.00 -1.69
CA VAL A 175 22.73 -3.23 -1.97
C VAL A 175 24.20 -2.94 -1.68
N PRO A 176 24.86 -3.68 -0.76
CA PRO A 176 26.29 -3.50 -0.54
C PRO A 176 27.02 -3.68 -1.87
N GLU A 177 27.85 -2.70 -2.26
CA GLU A 177 28.73 -2.91 -3.40
C GLU A 177 29.52 -4.19 -3.15
N PRO A 178 29.60 -5.11 -4.12
CA PRO A 178 30.49 -6.25 -3.96
C PRO A 178 31.88 -5.68 -3.63
N ALA A 179 32.64 -6.41 -2.82
CA ALA A 179 34.01 -6.05 -2.43
C ALA A 179 34.99 -5.94 -3.62
N THR A 180 34.51 -5.73 -4.84
CA THR A 180 35.22 -5.46 -6.09
C THR A 180 36.35 -4.45 -5.90
N TRP A 181 36.18 -3.40 -5.10
CA TRP A 181 37.27 -2.47 -4.79
C TRP A 181 38.35 -3.11 -3.91
N LEU A 182 37.97 -3.88 -2.89
CA LEU A 182 38.91 -4.64 -2.05
C LEU A 182 39.58 -5.79 -2.82
N MET A 183 38.88 -6.43 -3.76
CA MET A 183 39.40 -7.47 -4.65
C MET A 183 40.29 -6.90 -5.76
N PHE A 184 39.97 -5.71 -6.27
CA PHE A 184 40.81 -4.97 -7.20
C PHE A 184 42.08 -4.49 -6.50
N LEU A 185 41.97 -3.89 -5.30
CA LEU A 185 43.11 -3.47 -4.50
C LEU A 185 43.96 -4.64 -4.02
N SER A 186 43.35 -5.76 -3.62
CA SER A 186 44.10 -6.97 -3.27
C SER A 186 44.76 -7.59 -4.50
N GLY A 187 44.12 -7.57 -5.66
CA GLY A 187 44.70 -7.98 -6.95
C GLY A 187 45.90 -7.12 -7.34
N VAL A 188 45.78 -5.79 -7.24
CA VAL A 188 46.89 -4.84 -7.50
C VAL A 188 48.00 -5.00 -6.48
N GLY A 189 47.67 -5.22 -5.20
CA GLY A 189 48.66 -5.47 -4.13
C GLY A 189 49.46 -6.76 -4.36
N VAL A 190 48.79 -7.83 -4.80
CA VAL A 190 49.45 -9.10 -5.17
C VAL A 190 50.33 -8.94 -6.41
N LEU A 191 49.87 -8.20 -7.42
CA LEU A 191 50.68 -7.89 -8.62
C LEU A 191 51.92 -7.05 -8.28
N GLY A 192 51.79 -6.06 -7.39
CA GLY A 192 52.91 -5.28 -6.88
C GLY A 192 53.95 -6.12 -6.13
N LEU A 193 53.50 -7.06 -5.29
CA LEU A 193 54.37 -8.02 -4.59
C LEU A 193 55.09 -8.98 -5.54
N ILE A 194 54.43 -9.44 -6.61
CA ILE A 194 55.05 -10.31 -7.63
C ILE A 194 56.08 -9.52 -8.45
N ALA A 195 55.80 -8.25 -8.79
CA ALA A 195 56.72 -7.39 -9.52
C ALA A 195 57.97 -7.04 -8.68
N TYR A 196 57.81 -6.77 -7.38
CA TYR A 196 58.94 -6.51 -6.47
C TYR A 196 59.87 -7.71 -6.33
N ARG A 197 59.35 -8.94 -6.46
CA ARG A 197 60.15 -10.17 -6.36
C ARG A 197 61.01 -10.47 -7.59
N ARG A 198 60.87 -9.70 -8.67
CA ARG A 198 61.59 -9.87 -9.95
C ARG A 198 62.63 -8.79 -10.22
N LEU A 199 62.77 -7.81 -9.32
CA LEU A 199 63.88 -6.84 -9.28
C LEU A 199 64.95 -7.31 -8.30
#